data_AF-A0A957BRL7-F1
#
_entry.id   AF-A0A957BRL7-F1
#
_cell.length_a   1.000
_cell.length_b   1.000
_cell.length_c   1.000
_cell.angle_alpha   90.00
_cell.angle_beta   90.00
_cell.angle_gamma   90.00
#
_symmetry.space_group_name_H-M   'P 1'
#
loop_
_entity.id
_entity.type
_entity.pdbx_description
1 polymer ?
#
loop_
_entity_poly.entity_id
_entity_poly.type
_entity_poly.pdbx_seq_one_letter_code
_entity_poly.pdbx_strand_id
1 'polypeptide(L)'
;MSHIFISYSKDNIDFARHLRHLLQDAGFAVWMDETGLVPSERWWSTIDANIRDCAAFIVIMSPDSQESRWVEREILVAEEPGVSKPIFPVLLAGQRWSRLADVQYEDMTAGLNATLSPRFVTALAQYAPRNTGAVAPPPPPETAVEPEAAPDPRVTSPPPSEPATEPEMASAPSATSTAPPAPLPESKPAVQPQE
;
A
#
# COMPACT_ATOMS: atom_id res chain seq x y z
N MET A 1 25.43 10.68 -8.30
CA MET A 1 24.33 10.16 -9.14
C MET A 1 24.80 9.02 -10.03
N SER A 2 24.48 7.77 -9.68
CA SER A 2 24.80 6.58 -10.49
C SER A 2 23.92 5.36 -10.21
N HIS A 3 23.08 5.39 -9.16
CA HIS A 3 22.21 4.29 -8.78
C HIS A 3 20.79 4.41 -9.32
N ILE A 4 20.14 3.26 -9.45
CA ILE A 4 18.70 3.11 -9.64
C ILE A 4 18.06 3.00 -8.24
N PHE A 5 16.99 3.75 -7.98
CA PHE A 5 16.16 3.58 -6.78
C PHE A 5 15.01 2.59 -7.08
N ILE A 6 14.70 1.67 -6.16
CA ILE A 6 13.52 0.79 -6.27
C ILE A 6 12.50 1.12 -5.17
N SER A 7 11.32 1.58 -5.59
CA SER A 7 10.13 1.78 -4.76
C SER A 7 9.20 0.57 -4.83
N TYR A 8 8.76 0.05 -3.68
CA TYR A 8 8.03 -1.21 -3.57
C TYR A 8 7.24 -1.32 -2.25
N SER A 9 6.13 -2.07 -2.21
CA SER A 9 5.52 -2.47 -0.93
C SER A 9 6.35 -3.52 -0.22
N LYS A 10 6.36 -3.47 1.13
CA LYS A 10 7.10 -4.43 1.97
C LYS A 10 6.60 -5.87 1.79
N ASP A 11 5.33 -6.04 1.43
CA ASP A 11 4.71 -7.32 1.06
C ASP A 11 5.28 -7.91 -0.26
N ASN A 12 6.07 -7.14 -1.00
CA ASN A 12 6.70 -7.57 -2.25
C ASN A 12 8.25 -7.57 -2.18
N ILE A 13 8.81 -7.57 -0.96
CA ILE A 13 10.26 -7.47 -0.72
C ILE A 13 11.08 -8.57 -1.42
N ASP A 14 10.58 -9.79 -1.51
CA ASP A 14 11.31 -10.89 -2.14
C ASP A 14 11.41 -10.71 -3.66
N PHE A 15 10.36 -10.17 -4.29
CA PHE A 15 10.43 -9.76 -5.69
C PHE A 15 11.31 -8.53 -5.89
N ALA A 16 11.27 -7.55 -4.98
CA ALA A 16 12.14 -6.37 -5.05
C ALA A 16 13.63 -6.75 -4.94
N ARG A 17 13.99 -7.71 -4.08
CA ARG A 17 15.33 -8.34 -4.00
C ARG A 17 15.71 -9.06 -5.29
N HIS A 18 14.80 -9.84 -5.87
CA HIS A 18 15.02 -10.51 -7.16
C HIS A 18 15.30 -9.51 -8.29
N LEU A 19 14.47 -8.47 -8.40
CA LEU A 19 14.66 -7.38 -9.34
C LEU A 19 15.99 -6.64 -9.13
N ARG A 20 16.35 -6.35 -7.87
CA ARG A 20 17.65 -5.79 -7.50
C ARG A 20 18.81 -6.66 -8.01
N HIS A 21 18.76 -7.98 -7.80
CA HIS A 21 19.80 -8.89 -8.30
C HIS A 21 19.88 -8.88 -9.83
N LEU A 22 18.75 -8.98 -10.55
CA LEU A 22 18.75 -8.93 -12.02
C LEU A 22 19.36 -7.63 -12.58
N LEU A 23 19.12 -6.50 -11.91
CA LEU A 23 19.69 -5.20 -12.28
C LEU A 23 21.20 -5.12 -11.94
N GLN A 24 21.62 -5.70 -10.82
CA GLN A 24 23.03 -5.79 -10.45
C GLN A 24 23.83 -6.73 -11.36
N ASP A 25 23.25 -7.86 -11.78
CA ASP A 25 23.82 -8.76 -12.79
C ASP A 25 23.89 -8.10 -14.17
N ALA A 26 22.93 -7.22 -14.48
CA ALA A 26 23.02 -6.32 -15.62
C ALA A 26 24.07 -5.19 -15.44
N GLY A 27 24.75 -5.09 -14.29
CA GLY A 27 25.81 -4.13 -14.02
C GLY A 27 25.34 -2.74 -13.60
N PHE A 28 24.09 -2.59 -13.14
CA PHE A 28 23.62 -1.33 -12.56
C PHE A 28 23.92 -1.26 -11.07
N ALA A 29 24.28 -0.07 -10.58
CA ALA A 29 24.20 0.21 -9.15
C ALA A 29 22.72 0.36 -8.75
N VAL A 30 22.31 -0.31 -7.68
CA VAL A 30 20.90 -0.32 -7.21
C VAL A 30 20.86 0.03 -5.73
N TRP A 31 19.94 0.92 -5.37
CA TRP A 31 19.59 1.27 -4.01
C TRP A 31 18.14 0.87 -3.74
N MET A 32 17.91 0.28 -2.58
CA MET A 32 16.59 -0.16 -2.10
C MET A 32 16.65 -0.16 -0.58
N ASP A 33 15.65 0.39 0.09
CA ASP A 33 15.57 0.29 1.54
C ASP A 33 15.06 -1.10 1.94
N GLU A 34 15.90 -1.89 2.60
CA GLU A 34 15.51 -3.18 3.18
C GLU A 34 15.18 -3.07 4.69
N THR A 35 15.19 -1.86 5.27
CA THR A 35 14.95 -1.70 6.71
C THR A 35 13.48 -1.87 7.07
N GLY A 36 13.21 -2.94 7.82
CA GLY A 36 11.88 -3.30 8.31
C GLY A 36 11.35 -2.30 9.35
N LEU A 37 10.69 -1.24 8.87
CA LEU A 37 9.70 -0.45 9.61
C LEU A 37 10.18 0.23 10.91
N VAL A 38 11.05 1.24 10.78
CA VAL A 38 11.17 2.30 11.81
C VAL A 38 11.11 3.68 11.14
N PRO A 39 9.92 4.30 11.04
CA PRO A 39 9.77 5.62 10.44
C PRO A 39 10.33 6.72 11.35
N SER A 40 11.62 7.03 11.21
CA SER A 40 12.21 8.25 11.78
C SER A 40 12.31 9.37 10.74
N GLU A 41 12.27 10.63 11.18
CA GLU A 41 12.46 11.79 10.30
C GLU A 41 13.81 11.72 9.54
N ARG A 42 14.86 11.21 10.21
CA ARG A 42 16.19 10.97 9.62
C ARG A 42 16.19 9.88 8.55
N TRP A 43 15.41 8.82 8.75
CA TRP A 43 15.24 7.75 7.75
C TRP A 43 14.50 8.28 6.52
N TRP A 44 13.42 9.05 6.69
CA TRP A 44 12.75 9.68 5.55
C TRP A 44 13.68 10.64 4.79
N SER A 45 14.45 11.49 5.48
CA SER A 45 15.45 12.36 4.83
C SER A 45 16.49 11.58 4.03
N THR A 46 16.80 10.34 4.44
CA THR A 46 17.72 9.46 3.71
C THR A 46 17.07 8.88 2.45
N ILE A 47 15.83 8.41 2.52
CA ILE A 47 15.07 7.95 1.35
C ILE A 47 14.91 9.09 0.33
N ASP A 48 14.41 10.23 0.78
CA ASP A 48 14.22 11.45 0.00
C ASP A 48 15.51 11.85 -0.72
N ALA A 49 16.65 11.92 -0.01
CA ALA A 49 17.94 12.21 -0.62
C ALA A 49 18.36 11.16 -1.67
N ASN A 50 18.13 9.86 -1.40
CA ASN A 50 18.45 8.80 -2.37
C ASN A 50 17.55 8.83 -3.61
N ILE A 51 16.30 9.27 -3.51
CA ILE A 51 15.41 9.54 -4.66
C ILE A 51 15.91 10.77 -5.40
N ARG A 52 16.25 11.87 -4.71
CA ARG A 52 16.73 13.10 -5.35
C ARG A 52 18.09 12.92 -6.04
N ASP A 53 18.94 12.00 -5.59
CA ASP A 53 20.26 11.70 -6.17
C ASP A 53 20.28 10.50 -7.15
N CYS A 54 19.18 9.75 -7.30
CA CYS A 54 19.14 8.59 -8.21
C CYS A 54 19.20 9.02 -9.70
N ALA A 55 19.73 8.13 -10.53
CA ALA A 55 19.75 8.28 -11.98
C ALA A 55 18.42 7.85 -12.62
N ALA A 56 17.76 6.84 -12.06
CA ALA A 56 16.44 6.36 -12.48
C ALA A 56 15.63 5.85 -11.27
N PHE A 57 14.32 6.00 -11.34
CA PHE A 57 13.38 5.58 -10.28
C PHE A 57 12.51 4.43 -10.80
N ILE A 58 12.68 3.23 -10.26
CA ILE A 58 11.82 2.09 -10.55
C ILE A 58 10.70 2.03 -9.52
N VAL A 59 9.48 1.73 -9.97
CA VAL A 59 8.34 1.46 -9.09
C VAL A 59 7.70 0.12 -9.41
N ILE A 60 7.55 -0.73 -8.40
CA ILE A 60 6.93 -2.05 -8.52
C ILE A 60 5.42 -1.90 -8.33
N MET A 61 4.68 -2.02 -9.43
CA MET A 61 3.21 -1.98 -9.45
C MET A 61 2.64 -3.33 -9.03
N SER A 62 1.88 -3.29 -7.93
CA SER A 62 1.08 -4.39 -7.36
C SER A 62 -0.12 -3.76 -6.63
N PRO A 63 -1.13 -4.55 -6.22
CA PRO A 63 -2.19 -4.06 -5.32
C PRO A 63 -1.61 -3.49 -4.01
N ASP A 64 -0.63 -4.16 -3.42
CA ASP A 64 -0.02 -3.78 -2.14
C ASP A 64 0.70 -2.42 -2.25
N SER A 65 1.47 -2.23 -3.33
CA SER A 65 2.14 -0.96 -3.63
C SER A 65 1.16 0.16 -3.96
N GLN A 66 0.00 -0.15 -4.57
CA GLN A 66 -1.01 0.84 -4.93
C GLN A 66 -1.71 1.42 -3.69
N GLU A 67 -1.87 0.61 -2.64
CA GLU A 67 -2.45 1.02 -1.36
C GLU A 67 -1.37 1.50 -0.35
N SER A 68 -0.10 1.56 -0.75
CA SER A 68 1.02 1.95 0.11
C SER A 68 1.28 3.46 0.06
N ARG A 69 1.02 4.14 1.18
CA ARG A 69 1.31 5.58 1.37
C ARG A 69 2.80 5.92 1.22
N TRP A 70 3.70 4.97 1.49
CA TRP A 70 5.13 5.19 1.30
C TRP A 70 5.48 5.23 -0.18
N VAL A 71 5.02 4.25 -0.96
CA VAL A 71 5.22 4.23 -2.43
C VAL A 71 4.61 5.48 -3.08
N GLU A 72 3.40 5.89 -2.69
CA GLU A 72 2.80 7.14 -3.15
C GLU A 72 3.68 8.37 -2.84
N ARG A 73 4.22 8.47 -1.62
CA ARG A 73 5.08 9.58 -1.20
C ARG A 73 6.41 9.60 -1.94
N GLU A 74 7.01 8.45 -2.21
CA GLU A 74 8.26 8.33 -2.97
C GLU A 74 8.07 8.76 -4.43
N ILE A 75 6.95 8.38 -5.06
CA ILE A 75 6.58 8.83 -6.41
C ILE A 75 6.38 10.36 -6.44
N LEU A 76 5.76 10.95 -5.42
CA LEU A 76 5.59 12.40 -5.31
C LEU A 76 6.94 13.14 -5.24
N VAL A 77 7.96 12.59 -4.57
CA VAL A 77 9.32 13.15 -4.57
C VAL A 77 10.00 12.95 -5.93
N ALA A 78 9.83 11.78 -6.56
CA ALA A 78 10.41 11.52 -7.89
C ALA A 78 9.85 12.45 -8.97
N GLU A 79 8.57 12.82 -8.90
CA GLU A 79 7.91 13.74 -9.84
C GLU A 79 8.05 15.22 -9.46
N GLU A 80 8.63 15.56 -8.31
CA GLU A 80 8.71 16.94 -7.82
C GLU A 80 9.36 17.88 -8.85
N PRO A 81 8.83 19.10 -9.08
CA PRO A 81 9.41 20.07 -9.99
C PRO A 81 10.86 20.41 -9.61
N GLY A 82 11.80 20.15 -10.52
CA GLY A 82 13.24 20.31 -10.30
C GLY A 82 13.97 19.03 -9.85
N VAL A 83 13.23 17.98 -9.48
CA VAL A 83 13.76 16.62 -9.26
C VAL A 83 13.50 15.75 -10.49
N SER A 84 12.23 15.64 -10.89
CA SER A 84 11.71 15.05 -12.14
C SER A 84 12.49 13.84 -12.66
N LYS A 85 12.56 12.77 -11.85
CA LYS A 85 13.28 11.53 -12.21
C LYS A 85 12.59 10.76 -13.33
N PRO A 86 13.35 10.07 -14.20
CA PRO A 86 12.77 9.16 -15.17
C PRO A 86 12.22 7.93 -14.42
N ILE A 87 10.91 7.74 -14.49
CA ILE A 87 10.19 6.66 -13.83
C ILE A 87 10.14 5.43 -14.75
N PHE A 88 10.42 4.26 -14.17
CA PHE A 88 10.43 2.96 -14.83
C PHE A 88 9.47 2.01 -14.09
N PRO A 89 8.20 1.93 -14.51
CA PRO A 89 7.22 1.04 -13.88
C PRO A 89 7.51 -0.43 -14.19
N VAL A 90 7.40 -1.28 -13.19
CA VAL A 90 7.50 -2.75 -13.31
C VAL A 90 6.20 -3.35 -12.82
N LEU A 91 5.47 -4.08 -13.67
CA LEU A 91 4.21 -4.73 -13.29
C LEU A 91 4.49 -6.10 -12.69
N LEU A 92 4.29 -6.24 -11.38
CA LEU A 92 4.35 -7.52 -10.67
C LEU A 92 2.98 -8.20 -10.62
N ALA A 93 1.93 -7.44 -10.32
CA ALA A 93 0.59 -7.98 -10.14
C ALA A 93 -0.50 -6.91 -10.35
N GLY A 94 -1.75 -7.33 -10.50
CA GLY A 94 -2.89 -6.43 -10.57
C GLY A 94 -3.00 -5.75 -11.93
N GLN A 95 -3.05 -4.41 -11.95
CA GLN A 95 -3.29 -3.59 -13.14
C GLN A 95 -2.31 -2.42 -13.20
N ARG A 96 -2.04 -1.92 -14.41
CA ARG A 96 -1.24 -0.71 -14.63
C ARG A 96 -1.94 0.51 -14.03
N TRP A 97 -1.20 1.32 -13.30
CA TRP A 97 -1.75 2.52 -12.66
C TRP A 97 -2.00 3.66 -13.66
N SER A 98 -3.13 4.34 -13.53
CA SER A 98 -3.52 5.45 -14.41
C SER A 98 -2.52 6.62 -14.42
N ARG A 99 -1.81 6.83 -13.30
CA ARG A 99 -0.73 7.83 -13.16
C ARG A 99 0.46 7.56 -14.10
N LEU A 100 0.64 6.30 -14.51
CA LEU A 100 1.75 5.82 -15.35
C LEU A 100 1.22 5.27 -16.68
N ALA A 101 0.06 5.76 -17.15
CA ALA A 101 -0.65 5.29 -18.34
C ALA A 101 0.02 5.67 -19.68
N ASP A 102 0.90 6.66 -19.64
CA ASP A 102 1.76 7.15 -20.72
C ASP A 102 3.19 6.54 -20.67
N VAL A 103 3.67 6.17 -19.49
CA VAL A 103 5.02 5.58 -19.29
C VAL A 103 5.03 4.06 -19.57
N GLN A 104 5.90 3.59 -20.47
CA GLN A 104 6.04 2.15 -20.74
C GLN A 104 6.50 1.38 -19.49
N TYR A 105 5.87 0.24 -19.23
CA TYR A 105 6.20 -0.65 -18.12
C TYR A 105 6.89 -1.92 -18.60
N GLU A 106 7.67 -2.54 -17.71
CA GLU A 106 8.18 -3.90 -17.87
C GLU A 106 7.18 -4.89 -17.23
N ASP A 107 6.77 -5.92 -17.96
CA ASP A 107 5.91 -6.97 -17.43
C ASP A 107 6.76 -8.04 -16.73
N MET A 108 6.59 -8.18 -15.42
CA MET A 108 7.24 -9.18 -14.59
C MET A 108 6.22 -9.99 -13.78
N THR A 109 5.01 -10.18 -14.32
CA THR A 109 3.92 -10.96 -13.71
C THR A 109 4.25 -12.44 -13.50
N ALA A 110 5.34 -12.95 -14.12
CA ALA A 110 5.94 -14.24 -13.80
C ALA A 110 6.70 -14.28 -12.45
N GLY A 111 6.75 -13.16 -11.71
CA GLY A 111 7.32 -13.05 -10.37
C GLY A 111 8.81 -13.38 -10.33
N LEU A 112 9.22 -14.28 -9.44
CA LEU A 112 10.62 -14.71 -9.28
C LEU A 112 11.19 -15.47 -10.50
N ASN A 113 10.34 -15.90 -11.45
CA ASN A 113 10.77 -16.48 -12.72
C ASN A 113 10.90 -15.45 -13.84
N ALA A 114 10.56 -14.18 -13.59
CA ALA A 114 10.68 -13.12 -14.58
C ALA A 114 12.14 -12.72 -14.81
N THR A 115 12.43 -12.28 -16.04
CA THR A 115 13.74 -11.81 -16.51
C THR A 115 13.61 -10.44 -17.15
N LEU A 116 14.60 -9.56 -16.99
CA LEU A 116 14.59 -8.24 -17.62
C LEU A 116 14.66 -8.31 -19.15
N SER A 117 13.78 -7.60 -19.83
CA SER A 117 13.78 -7.46 -21.28
C SER A 117 15.01 -6.67 -21.74
N PRO A 118 15.61 -7.01 -22.90
CA PRO A 118 16.70 -6.22 -23.48
C PRO A 118 16.31 -4.75 -23.75
N ARG A 119 15.02 -4.50 -24.01
CA ARG A 119 14.46 -3.13 -24.18
C ARG A 119 14.58 -2.33 -22.90
N PHE A 120 14.14 -2.88 -21.77
CA PHE A 120 14.16 -2.22 -20.46
C PHE A 120 15.60 -1.96 -19.99
N VAL A 121 16.48 -2.96 -20.11
CA VAL A 121 17.92 -2.80 -19.81
C VAL A 121 18.55 -1.71 -20.68
N THR A 122 18.21 -1.65 -21.98
CA THR A 122 18.74 -0.61 -22.89
C THR A 122 18.20 0.77 -22.55
N ALA A 123 16.93 0.89 -22.13
CA ALA A 123 16.34 2.15 -21.73
C ALA A 123 16.93 2.68 -20.41
N LEU A 124 17.09 1.82 -19.39
CA LEU A 124 17.77 2.18 -18.13
C LEU A 124 19.21 2.64 -18.36
N ALA A 125 19.93 2.00 -19.29
CA ALA A 125 21.31 2.36 -19.63
C ALA A 125 21.48 3.76 -20.26
N GLN A 126 20.40 4.44 -20.65
CA GLN A 126 20.44 5.84 -21.10
C GLN A 126 20.57 6.82 -19.92
N TYR A 127 20.20 6.39 -18.72
CA TYR A 127 20.16 7.23 -17.52
C TYR A 127 21.18 6.78 -16.46
N ALA A 128 21.26 5.47 -16.18
CA ALA A 128 22.17 4.89 -15.20
C ALA A 128 23.41 4.26 -15.88
N PRO A 129 24.65 4.63 -15.49
CA PRO A 129 25.84 4.02 -16.06
C PRO A 129 25.95 2.55 -15.64
N ARG A 130 26.20 1.67 -16.60
CA ARG A 130 26.47 0.24 -16.35
C ARG A 130 27.94 0.05 -16.03
N ASN A 131 28.26 -0.33 -14.80
CA ASN A 131 29.62 -0.68 -14.39
C ASN A 131 29.75 -2.19 -14.31
N THR A 132 30.33 -2.79 -15.35
CA THR A 132 30.52 -4.26 -15.45
C THR A 132 31.68 -4.76 -14.57
N GLY A 133 32.40 -3.86 -13.89
CA GLY A 133 33.26 -4.19 -12.77
C GLY A 133 32.51 -4.04 -11.45
N ALA A 134 32.62 -5.03 -10.56
CA ALA A 134 31.84 -5.16 -9.33
C ALA A 134 31.76 -3.85 -8.50
N VAL A 135 30.58 -3.24 -8.47
CA VAL A 135 30.27 -2.13 -7.58
C VAL A 135 29.83 -2.72 -6.24
N ALA A 136 30.63 -2.49 -5.20
CA ALA A 136 30.18 -2.72 -3.84
C ALA A 136 28.93 -1.84 -3.59
N PRO A 137 27.83 -2.39 -3.03
CA PRO A 137 26.66 -1.58 -2.72
C PRO A 137 27.05 -0.44 -1.77
N PRO A 138 26.41 0.74 -1.88
CA PRO A 138 26.61 1.79 -0.88
C PRO A 138 26.29 1.22 0.50
N PRO A 139 27.10 1.52 1.53
CA PRO A 139 26.89 0.94 2.86
C PRO A 139 25.51 1.35 3.40
N PRO A 140 24.79 0.44 4.09
CA PRO A 140 23.57 0.81 4.79
C PRO A 140 23.89 1.85 5.87
N PRO A 141 22.93 2.71 6.25
CA PRO A 141 23.17 3.76 7.25
C PRO A 141 23.54 3.15 8.61
N GLU A 142 24.80 3.34 9.00
CA GLU A 142 25.40 2.80 10.22
C GLU A 142 24.99 3.63 11.45
N THR A 143 23.71 3.57 11.82
CA THR A 143 23.12 3.91 13.15
C THR A 143 21.58 3.81 13.12
N ALA A 144 21.05 2.59 13.08
CA ALA A 144 19.62 2.36 13.34
C ALA A 144 19.35 2.41 14.86
N VAL A 145 18.65 3.44 15.32
CA VAL A 145 18.08 3.53 16.68
C VAL A 145 16.56 3.57 16.54
N GLU A 146 15.89 2.59 17.12
CA GLU A 146 14.42 2.47 17.13
C GLU A 146 13.75 3.66 17.82
N PRO A 147 12.60 4.10 17.28
CA PRO A 147 11.39 4.07 18.11
C PRO A 147 10.12 3.56 17.41
N GLU A 148 9.24 3.07 18.27
CA GLU A 148 7.94 2.37 18.13
C GLU A 148 7.00 2.72 16.94
N ALA A 149 6.22 1.70 16.55
CA ALA A 149 5.38 1.69 15.34
C ALA A 149 4.14 2.60 15.39
N ALA A 150 3.78 3.17 14.23
CA ALA A 150 2.45 3.69 13.96
C ALA A 150 1.61 2.60 13.23
N PRO A 151 0.33 2.39 13.59
CA PRO A 151 -0.49 1.35 12.97
C PRO A 151 -0.92 1.72 11.54
N ASP A 152 -0.96 0.72 10.67
CA ASP A 152 -1.54 0.82 9.33
C ASP A 152 -3.08 0.95 9.45
N PRO A 153 -3.74 1.96 8.83
CA PRO A 153 -5.18 2.17 8.99
C PRO A 153 -6.07 1.11 8.32
N ARG A 154 -5.54 0.04 7.72
CA ARG A 154 -6.32 -1.04 7.08
C ARG A 154 -6.87 -2.11 8.04
N VAL A 155 -7.43 -1.73 9.19
CA VAL A 155 -8.34 -2.60 9.98
C VAL A 155 -9.53 -1.80 10.56
N THR A 156 -10.51 -1.47 9.73
CA THR A 156 -11.90 -1.23 10.19
C THR A 156 -12.91 -1.77 9.18
N SER A 157 -12.97 -3.09 9.00
CA SER A 157 -14.22 -3.72 8.57
C SER A 157 -15.17 -3.69 9.79
N PRO A 158 -16.34 -3.03 9.73
CA PRO A 158 -17.34 -3.23 10.76
C PRO A 158 -17.83 -4.69 10.72
N PRO A 159 -18.05 -5.34 11.88
CA PRO A 159 -18.62 -6.68 11.89
C PRO A 159 -20.05 -6.65 11.31
N PRO A 160 -20.52 -7.75 10.67
CA PRO A 160 -21.91 -7.85 10.27
C PRO A 160 -22.81 -7.86 11.51
N SER A 161 -23.82 -7.00 11.55
CA SER A 161 -24.80 -6.97 12.64
C SER A 161 -25.69 -8.21 12.59
N GLU A 162 -25.43 -9.21 13.44
CA GLU A 162 -26.38 -10.28 13.72
C GLU A 162 -27.61 -9.72 14.47
N PRO A 163 -28.84 -10.22 14.19
CA PRO A 163 -30.04 -9.76 14.87
C PRO A 163 -30.06 -10.24 16.33
N ALA A 164 -30.33 -9.33 17.26
CA ALA A 164 -30.40 -9.65 18.69
C ALA A 164 -31.51 -10.67 18.99
N THR A 165 -31.13 -11.75 19.67
CA THR A 165 -32.06 -12.75 20.24
C THR A 165 -32.49 -12.32 21.65
N GLU A 166 -33.75 -12.60 22.02
CA GLU A 166 -34.32 -12.32 23.34
C GLU A 166 -33.58 -13.03 24.50
N PRO A 167 -33.64 -12.47 25.72
CA PRO A 167 -33.52 -13.23 26.96
C PRO A 167 -34.85 -13.29 27.73
N GLU A 168 -35.33 -14.51 27.99
CA GLU A 168 -36.52 -14.80 28.78
C GLU A 168 -36.19 -15.02 30.28
N MET A 169 -36.95 -14.38 31.20
CA MET A 169 -37.20 -14.75 32.62
C MET A 169 -36.01 -14.76 33.63
N ALA A 170 -36.15 -14.44 34.94
CA ALA A 170 -37.27 -14.68 35.87
C ALA A 170 -37.20 -13.87 37.20
N SER A 171 -38.38 -13.63 37.82
CA SER A 171 -38.66 -13.42 39.28
C SER A 171 -38.00 -12.25 40.06
N ALA A 172 -38.58 -11.62 41.10
CA ALA A 172 -39.76 -11.93 41.94
C ALA A 172 -40.46 -10.62 42.49
N PRO A 173 -41.58 -10.68 43.25
CA PRO A 173 -42.59 -9.59 43.32
C PRO A 173 -42.66 -8.77 44.63
N SER A 174 -43.46 -7.68 44.64
CA SER A 174 -44.13 -7.13 45.84
C SER A 174 -45.31 -6.15 45.59
N ALA A 175 -46.32 -6.24 46.46
CA ALA A 175 -47.31 -5.22 46.87
C ALA A 175 -48.45 -4.72 45.93
N THR A 176 -49.55 -5.47 45.97
CA THR A 176 -50.98 -5.07 46.00
C THR A 176 -51.38 -3.59 46.22
N SER A 177 -52.31 -3.07 45.41
CA SER A 177 -53.51 -2.33 45.89
C SER A 177 -54.65 -2.18 44.86
N THR A 178 -55.81 -2.78 45.17
CA THR A 178 -57.21 -2.31 44.98
C THR A 178 -57.78 -1.94 43.57
N ALA A 179 -59.02 -2.36 43.30
CA ALA A 179 -59.80 -2.21 42.04
C ALA A 179 -61.20 -1.58 42.32
N PRO A 180 -62.25 -1.71 41.45
CA PRO A 180 -62.50 -1.27 40.05
C PRO A 180 -63.62 -0.14 40.06
N PRO A 181 -64.70 -0.03 39.24
CA PRO A 181 -65.07 -0.53 37.87
C PRO A 181 -65.79 0.46 36.88
N ALA A 182 -65.67 0.18 35.56
CA ALA A 182 -66.73 0.25 34.49
C ALA A 182 -67.46 1.59 34.12
N PRO A 183 -68.24 1.69 33.00
CA PRO A 183 -68.29 0.90 31.75
C PRO A 183 -68.28 1.72 30.40
N LEU A 184 -68.21 0.95 29.30
CA LEU A 184 -68.71 1.12 27.90
C LEU A 184 -69.84 2.17 27.60
N PRO A 185 -69.96 2.70 26.34
CA PRO A 185 -70.42 1.89 25.19
C PRO A 185 -69.81 2.17 23.78
N GLU A 186 -70.27 1.32 22.85
CA GLU A 186 -69.83 1.11 21.47
C GLU A 186 -70.29 2.18 20.47
N SER A 187 -69.63 2.25 19.30
CA SER A 187 -70.26 2.65 18.02
C SER A 187 -69.47 2.14 16.80
N LYS A 188 -69.96 1.04 16.21
CA LYS A 188 -69.81 0.65 14.79
C LYS A 188 -70.98 1.27 13.99
N PRO A 189 -71.05 1.14 12.64
CA PRO A 189 -70.00 1.20 11.61
C PRO A 189 -70.40 2.11 10.40
N ALA A 190 -69.46 2.44 9.51
CA ALA A 190 -69.72 2.85 8.12
C ALA A 190 -68.48 2.47 7.27
N VAL A 191 -68.51 1.41 6.45
CA VAL A 191 -69.06 1.31 5.08
C VAL A 191 -68.12 1.91 4.00
N GLN A 192 -67.78 1.03 3.04
CA GLN A 192 -66.92 1.16 1.84
C GLN A 192 -67.51 2.11 0.76
N PRO A 193 -66.96 2.27 -0.47
CA PRO A 193 -65.76 1.70 -1.14
C PRO A 193 -64.77 2.79 -1.66
N GLN A 194 -63.53 2.55 -2.14
CA GLN A 194 -63.04 1.73 -3.28
C GLN A 194 -63.65 2.09 -4.65
N GLU A 195 -63.08 3.08 -5.33
CA GLU A 195 -62.64 3.01 -6.75
C GLU A 195 -61.34 3.83 -6.90
#